data_AF-A0A8S3GQR6-F1
#
_entry.id   AF-A0A8S3GQR6-F1
#
_cell.length_a   1.000
_cell.length_b   1.000
_cell.length_c   1.000
_cell.angle_alpha   90.00
_cell.angle_beta   90.00
_cell.angle_gamma   90.00
#
_symmetry.space_group_name_H-M   'P 1'
#
loop_
_entity.id
_entity.type
_entity.pdbx_description
1 polymer ?
#
loop_
_entity_poly.entity_id
_entity_poly.type
_entity_poly.pdbx_seq_one_letter_code
_entity_poly.pdbx_strand_id
1 'polypeptide(L)'
;QAADPEDAAQASQSTHNANATSINIGKSAITIASGDLTAQKVDVIVVCSTSEILCRAILTAAGPQVKAEYGVSQAAGQQHTATSNGLLPCKEILFIPWRGDQSDLSSLKKTLGEFVSTAIKYAFE
;
A
#
# COMPACT_ATOMS: atom_id res chain seq x y z
N GLN A 1 55.77 -12.17 -3.82
CA GLN A 1 54.49 -12.57 -4.45
C GLN A 1 53.48 -12.66 -3.32
N ALA A 2 52.73 -11.62 -2.92
CA ALA A 2 51.81 -10.74 -3.68
C ALA A 2 50.81 -11.59 -4.49
N ALA A 3 49.48 -11.56 -4.29
CA ALA A 3 48.61 -10.53 -3.71
C ALA A 3 47.32 -11.12 -3.06
N ASP A 4 46.74 -10.38 -2.11
CA ASP A 4 45.37 -10.47 -1.60
C ASP A 4 44.30 -10.21 -2.69
N PRO A 5 43.05 -10.61 -2.44
CA PRO A 5 41.91 -9.79 -2.85
C PRO A 5 41.02 -9.46 -1.65
N GLU A 6 41.08 -8.17 -1.32
CA GLU A 6 40.04 -7.35 -0.72
C GLU A 6 38.72 -7.45 -1.51
N ASP A 7 37.62 -7.11 -0.82
CA ASP A 7 36.34 -6.71 -1.41
C ASP A 7 35.36 -7.83 -1.80
N ALA A 8 34.66 -8.37 -0.81
CA ALA A 8 33.28 -8.81 -0.99
C ALA A 8 32.36 -7.68 -0.53
N ALA A 9 32.28 -6.63 -1.35
CA ALA A 9 31.34 -5.53 -1.21
C ALA A 9 29.93 -6.02 -0.87
N GLN A 10 29.35 -5.25 0.05
CA GLN A 10 27.94 -5.20 0.43
C GLN A 10 27.03 -5.49 -0.77
N ALA A 11 26.29 -6.59 -0.70
CA ALA A 11 25.07 -6.78 -1.48
C ALA A 11 23.99 -5.82 -0.93
N SER A 12 24.16 -4.52 -1.20
CA SER A 12 23.06 -3.57 -1.19
C SER A 12 22.17 -3.96 -2.37
N GLN A 13 21.22 -4.86 -2.13
CA GLN A 13 20.11 -5.11 -3.03
C GLN A 13 19.19 -3.90 -3.01
N SER A 14 19.65 -2.83 -3.65
CA SER A 14 18.80 -1.76 -4.12
C SER A 14 18.05 -2.31 -5.33
N THR A 15 16.92 -2.97 -5.11
CA THR A 15 15.88 -2.99 -6.13
C THR A 15 15.31 -1.58 -6.22
N HIS A 16 16.10 -0.65 -6.78
CA HIS A 16 15.58 0.59 -7.29
C HIS A 16 14.68 0.22 -8.46
N ASN A 17 13.38 0.31 -8.22
CA ASN A 17 12.41 0.44 -9.29
C ASN A 17 12.89 1.54 -10.23
N ALA A 18 13.30 1.17 -11.44
CA ALA A 18 13.94 2.04 -12.40
C ALA A 18 13.04 3.19 -12.90
N ASN A 19 11.76 3.25 -12.48
CA ASN A 19 10.77 4.27 -12.87
C ASN A 19 10.00 4.86 -11.66
N ALA A 20 10.68 5.16 -10.56
CA ALA A 20 10.07 5.91 -9.46
C ALA A 20 10.28 7.43 -9.65
N THR A 21 9.18 8.18 -9.75
CA THR A 21 9.20 9.66 -9.73
C THR A 21 8.80 10.14 -8.35
N SER A 22 9.65 10.92 -7.69
CA SER A 22 9.38 11.42 -6.33
C SER A 22 9.39 12.95 -6.29
N ILE A 23 8.46 13.53 -5.56
CA ILE A 23 8.33 14.97 -5.32
C ILE A 23 8.29 15.20 -3.82
N ASN A 24 9.16 16.08 -3.32
CA ASN A 24 9.18 16.49 -1.92
C ASN A 24 8.21 17.64 -1.67
N ILE A 25 7.39 17.52 -0.63
CA ILE A 25 6.44 18.54 -0.16
C ILE A 25 6.71 18.74 1.34
N GLY A 26 7.45 19.80 1.67
CA GLY A 26 7.85 20.06 3.05
C GLY A 26 8.72 18.94 3.62
N LYS A 27 8.24 18.27 4.68
CA LYS A 27 8.90 17.12 5.33
C LYS A 27 8.44 15.75 4.80
N SER A 28 7.55 15.75 3.80
CA SER A 28 6.96 14.54 3.22
C SER A 28 7.39 14.39 1.77
N ALA A 29 7.31 13.17 1.23
CA ALA A 29 7.55 12.88 -0.17
C ALA A 29 6.36 12.13 -0.78
N ILE A 30 5.99 12.48 -2.00
CA ILE A 30 5.05 11.72 -2.83
C ILE A 30 5.86 10.98 -3.88
N THR A 31 5.80 9.65 -3.85
CA THR A 31 6.50 8.80 -4.81
C THR A 31 5.48 8.05 -5.68
N ILE A 32 5.60 8.19 -6.99
CA ILE A 32 4.87 7.41 -7.99
C ILE A 32 5.83 6.34 -8.50
N ALA A 33 5.46 5.08 -8.31
CA ALA A 33 6.29 3.94 -8.59
C ALA A 33 5.46 2.84 -9.26
N SER A 34 6.00 2.20 -10.30
CA SER A 34 5.42 0.97 -10.85
C SER A 34 5.91 -0.24 -10.06
N GLY A 35 5.01 -1.10 -9.59
CA GLY A 35 5.45 -2.28 -8.84
C GLY A 35 4.30 -3.10 -8.29
N ASP A 36 4.66 -4.12 -7.52
CA ASP A 36 3.71 -4.97 -6.82
C ASP A 36 3.44 -4.41 -5.42
N LEU A 37 2.17 -4.10 -5.16
CA LEU A 37 1.71 -3.56 -3.87
C LEU A 37 1.89 -4.57 -2.73
N THR A 38 1.83 -5.87 -3.02
CA THR A 38 1.96 -6.95 -2.02
C THR A 38 3.37 -7.11 -1.47
N ALA A 39 4.38 -6.61 -2.18
CA ALA A 39 5.78 -6.66 -1.78
C ALA A 39 6.27 -5.36 -1.10
N GLN A 40 5.41 -4.34 -0.98
CA GLN A 40 5.82 -3.03 -0.45
C GLN A 40 5.94 -3.04 1.07
N LYS A 41 7.13 -2.68 1.56
CA LYS A 41 7.41 -2.53 2.99
C LYS A 41 7.03 -1.13 3.46
N VAL A 42 5.77 -0.96 3.84
CA VAL A 42 5.17 0.33 4.24
C VAL A 42 4.31 0.14 5.50
N ASP A 43 3.95 1.23 6.19
CA ASP A 43 3.09 1.10 7.37
C ASP A 43 1.68 0.65 6.99
N VAL A 44 1.06 1.32 6.02
CA VAL A 44 -0.33 1.08 5.62
C VAL A 44 -0.42 0.86 4.12
N ILE A 45 -1.12 -0.19 3.72
CA ILE A 45 -1.55 -0.39 2.32
C ILE A 45 -3.00 0.06 2.18
N VAL A 46 -3.26 1.04 1.32
CA VAL A 46 -4.63 1.47 1.01
C VAL A 46 -5.10 0.82 -0.28
N VAL A 47 -6.25 0.17 -0.24
CA VAL A 47 -6.86 -0.54 -1.36
C VAL A 47 -8.21 0.05 -1.70
N CYS A 48 -8.42 0.37 -2.97
CA CYS A 48 -9.73 0.75 -3.48
C CYS A 48 -10.66 -0.48 -3.46
N SER A 49 -11.60 -0.52 -2.51
CA SER A 49 -12.41 -1.72 -2.25
C SER A 49 -13.41 -2.05 -3.36
N THR A 50 -13.66 -1.11 -4.27
CA THR A 50 -14.47 -1.32 -5.47
C THR A 50 -13.69 -1.95 -6.63
N SER A 51 -12.37 -2.07 -6.52
CA SER A 51 -11.55 -2.80 -7.50
C SER A 51 -11.43 -4.27 -7.11
N GLU A 52 -12.23 -5.12 -7.76
CA GLU A 52 -12.22 -6.57 -7.48
C GLU A 52 -10.83 -7.20 -7.72
N ILE A 53 -10.11 -6.76 -8.75
CA ILE A 53 -8.79 -7.29 -9.11
C ILE A 53 -7.77 -6.98 -8.01
N LEU A 54 -7.74 -5.72 -7.53
CA LEU A 54 -6.81 -5.32 -6.47
C LEU A 54 -7.17 -5.96 -5.14
N CYS A 55 -8.45 -5.98 -4.77
CA CYS A 55 -8.91 -6.67 -3.57
C CYS A 55 -8.51 -8.15 -3.59
N ARG A 56 -8.76 -8.85 -4.71
CA ARG A 56 -8.40 -10.27 -4.82
C ARG A 56 -6.90 -10.49 -4.70
N ALA A 57 -6.08 -9.66 -5.34
CA ALA A 57 -4.62 -9.76 -5.25
C ALA A 57 -4.13 -9.58 -3.80
N ILE A 58 -4.61 -8.54 -3.12
CA ILE A 58 -4.23 -8.24 -1.73
C ILE A 58 -4.71 -9.32 -0.77
N LEU A 59 -5.98 -9.74 -0.85
CA LEU A 59 -6.53 -10.77 0.03
C LEU A 59 -5.86 -12.14 -0.17
N THR A 60 -5.46 -12.45 -1.41
CA THR A 60 -4.74 -13.70 -1.71
C THR A 60 -3.33 -13.66 -1.12
N ALA A 61 -2.62 -12.53 -1.28
CA ALA A 61 -1.26 -12.39 -0.78
C ALA A 61 -1.20 -12.24 0.75
N ALA A 62 -2.17 -11.57 1.37
CA ALA A 62 -2.26 -11.39 2.81
C ALA A 62 -2.69 -12.67 3.55
N GLY A 63 -3.44 -13.55 2.88
CA GLY A 63 -3.81 -14.86 3.38
C GLY A 63 -5.24 -14.94 3.96
N PRO A 64 -5.64 -16.14 4.42
CA PRO A 64 -7.04 -16.46 4.75
C PRO A 64 -7.58 -15.69 5.95
N GLN A 65 -6.73 -15.31 6.91
CA GLN A 65 -7.15 -14.51 8.07
C GLN A 65 -7.69 -13.15 7.63
N VAL A 66 -6.91 -12.42 6.82
CA VAL A 66 -7.29 -11.10 6.30
C VAL A 66 -8.54 -11.20 5.42
N LYS A 67 -8.66 -12.27 4.63
CA LYS A 67 -9.87 -12.53 3.84
C LYS A 67 -11.13 -12.71 4.70
N ALA A 68 -11.01 -13.36 5.86
CA ALA A 68 -12.11 -13.52 6.80
C ALA A 68 -12.49 -12.19 7.46
N GLU A 69 -11.50 -11.44 7.97
CA GLU A 69 -11.70 -10.09 8.54
C GLU A 69 -12.42 -9.17 7.55
N TYR A 70 -11.94 -9.14 6.31
CA TYR A 70 -12.55 -8.38 5.23
C TYR A 70 -13.98 -8.84 4.95
N GLY A 71 -14.23 -10.14 4.85
CA GLY A 71 -15.57 -10.68 4.60
C GLY A 71 -16.59 -10.33 5.69
N VAL A 72 -16.19 -10.38 6.97
CA VAL A 72 -17.05 -9.99 8.10
C VAL A 72 -17.40 -8.52 8.04
N SER A 73 -16.41 -7.65 7.80
CA SER A 73 -16.62 -6.21 7.70
C SER A 73 -17.53 -5.82 6.53
N GLN A 74 -17.34 -6.47 5.37
CA GLN A 74 -18.18 -6.27 4.20
C GLN A 74 -19.63 -6.72 4.45
N ALA A 75 -19.83 -7.86 5.11
CA ALA A 75 -21.16 -8.33 5.50
C ALA A 75 -21.86 -7.39 6.49
N ALA A 76 -21.07 -6.70 7.34
CA ALA A 76 -21.56 -5.67 8.26
C ALA A 76 -21.82 -4.30 7.60
N GLY A 77 -21.58 -4.16 6.29
CA GLY A 77 -21.83 -2.91 5.54
C GLY A 77 -20.92 -1.75 5.94
N GLN A 78 -19.73 -2.04 6.48
CA GLN A 78 -18.77 -1.04 6.90
C GLN A 78 -18.32 -0.17 5.71
N GLN A 79 -18.19 1.14 5.94
CA GLN A 79 -17.80 2.09 4.90
C GLN A 79 -16.30 2.06 4.61
N HIS A 80 -15.49 1.56 5.55
CA HIS A 80 -14.08 1.27 5.40
C HIS A 80 -13.77 -0.02 6.16
N THR A 81 -12.78 -0.77 5.72
CA THR A 81 -12.38 -1.99 6.42
C THR A 81 -10.88 -1.92 6.69
N ALA A 82 -10.52 -1.81 7.96
CA ALA A 82 -9.17 -1.98 8.41
C ALA A 82 -8.97 -3.45 8.80
N THR A 83 -7.89 -4.07 8.36
CA THR A 83 -7.55 -5.46 8.67
C THR A 83 -6.10 -5.54 9.10
N SER A 84 -5.77 -6.63 9.79
CA SER A 84 -4.37 -7.00 10.01
C SER A 84 -3.60 -7.15 8.69
N ASN A 85 -2.26 -7.13 8.77
CA ASN A 85 -1.37 -7.29 7.62
C ASN A 85 -1.30 -8.72 7.07
N GLY A 86 -1.68 -9.72 7.88
CA GLY A 86 -1.52 -11.13 7.53
C GLY A 86 -0.08 -11.44 7.17
N LEU A 87 0.15 -11.90 5.94
CA LEU A 87 1.46 -12.23 5.39
C LEU A 87 2.15 -11.06 4.66
N LEU A 88 1.51 -9.89 4.54
CA LEU A 88 2.10 -8.76 3.83
C LEU A 88 3.14 -8.03 4.70
N PRO A 89 4.19 -7.46 4.08
CA PRO A 89 5.22 -6.70 4.79
C PRO A 89 4.77 -5.27 5.18
N CYS A 90 3.51 -5.11 5.58
CA CYS A 90 2.98 -3.87 6.15
C CYS A 90 2.53 -4.05 7.60
N LYS A 91 2.09 -2.97 8.27
CA LYS A 91 1.45 -3.06 9.59
C LYS A 91 -0.05 -3.29 9.48
N GLU A 92 -0.69 -2.63 8.51
CA GLU A 92 -2.14 -2.67 8.33
C GLU A 92 -2.56 -2.55 6.86
N ILE A 93 -3.76 -3.04 6.56
CA ILE A 93 -4.38 -2.93 5.24
C ILE A 93 -5.73 -2.23 5.40
N LEU A 94 -5.94 -1.17 4.63
CA LEU A 94 -7.14 -0.35 4.68
C LEU A 94 -7.87 -0.39 3.34
N PHE A 95 -9.04 -1.03 3.33
CA PHE A 95 -9.93 -1.09 2.19
C PHE A 95 -10.94 0.05 2.25
N ILE A 96 -10.94 0.91 1.22
CA ILE A 96 -11.84 2.07 1.16
C ILE A 96 -12.58 2.07 -0.19
N PRO A 97 -13.91 2.18 -0.21
CA PRO A 97 -14.67 2.22 -1.44
C PRO A 97 -14.50 3.57 -2.13
N TRP A 98 -14.20 3.54 -3.42
CA TRP A 98 -14.37 4.71 -4.27
C TRP A 98 -15.81 4.77 -4.75
N ARG A 99 -16.51 5.88 -4.50
CA ARG A 99 -17.89 6.14 -4.97
C ARG A 99 -18.03 7.34 -5.91
N GLY A 100 -16.93 7.97 -6.31
CA GLY A 100 -16.95 9.11 -7.23
C GLY A 100 -17.26 8.71 -8.67
N ASP A 101 -17.93 9.58 -9.40
CA ASP A 101 -17.98 9.53 -10.86
C ASP A 101 -16.55 9.67 -11.40
N GLN A 102 -16.12 8.75 -12.27
CA GLN A 102 -14.78 8.78 -12.86
C GLN A 102 -14.56 10.05 -13.73
N SER A 103 -15.65 10.71 -14.13
CA SER A 103 -15.65 11.94 -14.91
C SER A 103 -15.45 13.20 -14.05
N ASP A 104 -15.65 13.12 -12.73
CA ASP A 104 -15.53 14.26 -11.82
C ASP A 104 -14.21 14.24 -11.03
N LEU A 105 -13.28 15.06 -11.52
CA LEU A 105 -11.98 15.28 -10.88
C LEU A 105 -12.10 15.81 -9.44
N SER A 106 -13.18 16.54 -9.12
CA SER A 106 -13.40 17.12 -7.79
C SER A 106 -13.65 16.03 -6.76
N SER A 107 -14.49 15.05 -7.13
CA SER A 107 -14.75 13.85 -6.33
C SER A 107 -13.49 13.04 -6.10
N LEU A 108 -12.68 12.80 -7.14
CA LEU A 108 -11.40 12.10 -7.01
C LEU A 108 -10.44 12.83 -6.05
N LYS A 109 -10.27 14.15 -6.19
CA LYS A 109 -9.39 14.94 -5.31
C LYS A 109 -9.83 14.83 -3.85
N LYS A 110 -11.13 14.92 -3.60
CA LYS A 110 -11.70 14.79 -2.25
C LYS A 110 -11.42 13.40 -1.68
N THR A 111 -11.73 12.34 -2.43
CA THR A 111 -11.51 10.95 -2.01
C THR A 111 -10.03 10.65 -1.76
N LEU A 112 -9.13 11.13 -2.63
CA LEU A 112 -7.69 10.97 -2.42
C LEU A 112 -7.22 11.66 -1.13
N GLY A 113 -7.74 12.86 -0.84
CA GLY A 113 -7.46 13.56 0.41
C GLY A 113 -7.96 12.79 1.64
N GLU A 114 -9.14 12.19 1.57
CA GLU A 114 -9.69 11.32 2.62
C GLU A 114 -8.85 10.05 2.82
N PHE A 115 -8.39 9.42 1.73
CA PHE A 115 -7.53 8.24 1.79
C PHE A 115 -6.20 8.54 2.49
N VAL A 116 -5.51 9.60 2.05
CA VAL A 116 -4.23 10.01 2.66
C VAL A 116 -4.42 10.37 4.13
N SER A 117 -5.46 11.15 4.46
CA SER A 117 -5.75 11.55 5.84
C SER A 117 -6.05 10.35 6.75
N THR A 118 -6.77 9.36 6.23
CA THR A 118 -7.10 8.15 6.99
C THR A 118 -5.87 7.27 7.16
N ALA A 119 -5.08 7.05 6.09
CA ALA A 119 -3.85 6.28 6.17
C ALA A 119 -2.84 6.86 7.17
N ILE A 120 -2.72 8.19 7.25
CA ILE A 120 -1.85 8.84 8.23
C ILE A 120 -2.31 8.54 9.66
N LYS A 121 -3.62 8.52 9.95
CA LYS A 121 -4.11 8.17 11.29
C LYS A 121 -3.68 6.75 11.68
N TYR A 122 -3.97 5.77 10.82
CA TYR A 122 -3.60 4.37 11.06
C TYR A 122 -2.09 4.11 11.05
N ALA A 123 -1.28 4.95 10.39
CA ALA A 123 0.17 4.79 10.40
C ALA A 123 0.82 5.23 11.73
N PHE A 124 0.19 6.13 12.48
CA PHE A 124 0.76 6.77 13.68
C PHE A 124 -0.01 6.52 14.99
N GLU A 125 -1.20 5.92 14.93
CA GLU A 125 -1.94 5.40 16.11
C GLU A 125 -1.50 3.97 16.46
#